data_AF-A0A659UYF4-F1
#
_entry.id   AF-A0A659UYF4-F1
#
_cell.length_a   1.000
_cell.length_b   1.000
_cell.length_c   1.000
_cell.angle_alpha   90.00
_cell.angle_beta   90.00
_cell.angle_gamma   90.00
#
_symmetry.space_group_name_H-M   'P 1'
#
loop_
_entity.id
_entity.type
_entity.pdbx_description
1 polymer ?
#
loop_
_entity_poly.entity_id
_entity_poly.type
_entity_poly.pdbx_seq_one_letter_code
_entity_poly.pdbx_strand_id
1 'polypeptide(L)' 'TNISMPVRDHTGAVIAALTVPLLPQKAARFGREAVFERTQAAAEKISAALGWSDSASSLRADPERRDYPFSD' A
#
# COMPACT_ATOMS: atom_id res chain seq x y z
N THR A 1 -3.33 -16.64 -12.01
CA THR A 1 -3.93 -15.64 -11.10
C THR A 1 -2.97 -14.50 -10.93
N ASN A 2 -3.41 -13.25 -10.99
CA ASN A 2 -2.51 -12.09 -10.86
C ASN A 2 -2.27 -11.75 -9.38
N ILE A 3 -1.10 -11.19 -9.07
CA ILE A 3 -0.80 -10.56 -7.80
C ILE A 3 -0.83 -9.06 -8.03
N SER A 4 -1.70 -8.34 -7.31
CA SER A 4 -1.86 -6.89 -7.48
C SER A 4 -1.71 -6.20 -6.13
N MET A 5 -0.98 -5.08 -6.12
CA MET A 5 -0.71 -4.29 -4.92
C MET A 5 -1.09 -2.82 -5.15
N PRO A 6 -1.70 -2.15 -4.16
CA PRO A 6 -2.10 -0.76 -4.31
C PRO A 6 -0.87 0.16 -4.33
N VAL A 7 -0.94 1.17 -5.19
CA VAL A 7 -0.02 2.32 -5.18
C VAL A 7 -0.80 3.52 -4.65
N ARG A 8 -0.25 4.17 -3.63
CA ARG A 8 -0.89 5.32 -2.97
C ARG A 8 -0.11 6.61 -3.21
N ASP A 9 -0.84 7.72 -3.19
CA ASP A 9 -0.26 9.05 -3.20
C ASP A 9 0.11 9.53 -1.78
N HIS A 10 0.62 10.75 -1.68
CA HIS A 10 0.95 11.41 -0.42
C HIS A 10 -0.21 11.60 0.57
N THR A 11 -1.46 11.43 0.12
CA THR A 11 -2.65 11.46 0.98
C THR A 11 -3.06 10.07 1.46
N GLY A 12 -2.43 9.00 0.97
CA GLY A 12 -2.81 7.63 1.23
C GLY A 12 -3.98 7.13 0.37
N ALA A 13 -4.45 7.95 -0.58
CA ALA A 13 -5.45 7.53 -1.56
C ALA A 13 -4.84 6.52 -2.53
N VAL A 14 -5.56 5.44 -2.83
CA VAL A 14 -5.14 4.48 -3.85
C VAL A 14 -5.37 5.11 -5.23
N ILE A 15 -4.31 5.39 -5.95
CA ILE A 15 -4.37 6.04 -7.27
C ILE A 15 -4.04 5.09 -8.42
N ALA A 16 -3.41 3.96 -8.12
CA ALA A 16 -3.03 2.95 -9.11
C ALA A 16 -2.84 1.58 -8.46
N ALA A 17 -2.58 0.56 -9.28
CA ALA A 17 -2.21 -0.78 -8.82
C ALA A 17 -1.00 -1.31 -9.61
N LEU A 18 -0.01 -1.86 -8.90
CA LEU A 18 1.08 -2.63 -9.48
C LEU A 18 0.62 -4.08 -9.64
N THR A 19 0.62 -4.60 -10.86
CA THR A 19 0.16 -5.97 -11.15
C THR A 19 1.27 -6.83 -11.72
N VAL A 20 1.48 -8.00 -11.12
CA VAL A 20 2.35 -9.06 -11.62
C VAL A 20 1.50 -10.26 -12.06
N PRO A 21 1.48 -10.58 -13.37
CA PRO A 21 0.84 -11.81 -13.84
C PRO A 21 1.62 -13.04 -13.37
N LEU A 22 1.00 -13.88 -12.53
CA LEU A 22 1.59 -15.15 -12.12
C LEU A 22 1.04 -16.27 -13.00
N LEU A 23 1.88 -16.70 -13.94
CA LEU A 23 1.62 -17.83 -14.83
C LEU A 23 2.14 -19.13 -14.18
N PRO A 24 1.41 -20.25 -14.28
CA PRO A 24 1.92 -21.54 -13.86
C PRO A 24 3.17 -21.89 -14.68
N GLN A 25 4.31 -22.07 -14.02
CA GLN A 25 5.54 -22.52 -14.65
C GLN A 25 5.94 -23.87 -14.07
N LYS A 26 6.42 -24.78 -14.93
CA LYS A 26 6.91 -26.12 -14.50
C LYS A 26 8.10 -26.04 -13.53
N ALA A 27 8.90 -24.98 -13.61
CA ALA A 27 10.07 -24.75 -12.76
C ALA A 27 10.25 -23.25 -12.49
N ALA A 28 9.40 -22.68 -11.64
CA ALA A 28 9.55 -21.28 -11.24
C ALA A 28 10.75 -21.14 -10.28
N ARG A 29 11.66 -20.22 -10.58
CA ARG A 29 12.77 -19.86 -9.67
C ARG A 29 12.28 -19.27 -8.35
N PHE A 30 11.12 -18.61 -8.37
CA PHE A 30 10.50 -17.97 -7.20
C PHE A 30 9.06 -18.46 -7.05
N GLY A 31 8.71 -18.87 -5.84
CA GLY A 31 7.35 -19.26 -5.49
C GLY A 31 6.40 -18.05 -5.41
N ARG A 32 5.10 -18.34 -5.33
CA ARG A 32 4.04 -17.33 -5.24
C ARG A 32 4.26 -16.33 -4.09
N GLU A 33 4.65 -16.81 -2.93
CA GLU A 33 4.89 -16.01 -1.73
C GLU A 33 6.05 -15.03 -1.94
N ALA A 34 7.19 -15.50 -2.47
CA ALA A 34 8.31 -14.63 -2.80
C ALA A 34 7.95 -13.55 -3.84
N VAL A 35 7.08 -13.87 -4.81
CA VAL A 35 6.58 -12.88 -5.77
C VAL A 35 5.65 -11.89 -5.08
N PHE A 36 4.79 -12.36 -4.17
CA PHE A 36 3.91 -11.51 -3.38
C PHE A 36 4.69 -10.48 -2.56
N GLU A 37 5.63 -10.92 -1.74
CA GLU A 37 6.45 -10.05 -0.88
C GLU A 37 7.21 -8.99 -1.70
N ARG A 38 7.80 -9.41 -2.83
CA ARG A 38 8.51 -8.49 -3.72
C ARG A 38 7.59 -7.49 -4.39
N THR A 39 6.39 -7.91 -4.78
CA THR A 39 5.41 -7.00 -5.40
C THR A 39 4.91 -5.99 -4.38
N GLN A 40 4.68 -6.42 -3.14
CA GLN A 40 4.32 -5.53 -2.04
C GLN A 40 5.42 -4.49 -1.80
N ALA A 41 6.66 -4.92 -1.59
CA ALA A 41 7.78 -4.03 -1.35
C ALA A 41 8.02 -3.04 -2.52
N ALA A 42 7.77 -3.47 -3.77
CA ALA A 42 7.86 -2.60 -4.93
C ALA A 42 6.75 -1.53 -4.94
N ALA A 43 5.50 -1.91 -4.64
CA ALA A 43 4.39 -0.98 -4.56
C ALA A 43 4.56 0.04 -3.43
N GLU A 44 5.07 -0.40 -2.27
CA GLU A 44 5.42 0.49 -1.15
C GLU A 44 6.50 1.49 -1.54
N LYS A 45 7.56 1.07 -2.26
CA LYS A 45 8.60 1.97 -2.76
C LYS A 45 8.08 3.00 -3.75
N ILE A 46 7.23 2.59 -4.70
CA ILE A 46 6.61 3.51 -5.66
C ILE A 46 5.77 4.54 -4.90
N SER A 47 4.99 4.08 -3.93
CA SER A 47 4.14 4.97 -3.17
C SER A 47 4.93 5.93 -2.28
N ALA A 48 6.04 5.48 -1.68
CA ALA A 48 6.96 6.34 -0.96
C ALA A 48 7.56 7.42 -1.86
N ALA A 49 7.90 7.08 -3.11
CA ALA A 49 8.34 8.06 -4.10
C ALA A 49 7.23 9.07 -4.49
N LEU A 50 5.96 8.68 -4.33
CA LEU A 50 4.78 9.55 -4.50
C LEU A 50 4.41 10.31 -3.21
N GLY A 51 5.21 10.19 -2.15
CA GLY A 51 5.04 10.90 -0.89
C GLY A 51 4.19 10.16 0.16
N TRP A 52 3.77 8.91 -0.08
CA TRP A 52 3.13 8.11 0.97
C TRP A 52 4.17 7.74 2.04
N SER A 53 3.93 8.14 3.28
CA SER A 53 4.64 7.61 4.45
C SER A 53 3.65 6.89 5.38
N ASP A 54 4.07 5.76 5.94
CA ASP A 54 3.24 5.00 6.88
C ASP A 54 2.99 5.79 8.18
N SER A 55 3.87 6.73 8.52
CA SER A 55 3.70 7.69 9.61
C SER A 55 2.48 8.61 9.44
N ALA A 56 2.00 8.82 8.22
CA ALA A 56 0.77 9.60 7.97
C ALA A 56 -0.51 8.76 8.18
N SER A 57 -0.40 7.43 8.18
CA SER A 57 -1.51 6.50 8.38
C SER A 57 -1.98 6.49 9.84
N SER A 58 -1.03 6.56 10.79
CA SER A 58 -1.35 6.60 12.23
C SER A 58 -1.95 7.94 12.70
N LEU A 59 -1.68 9.05 12.01
CA LEU A 59 -2.23 10.38 12.35
C LEU A 59 -3.65 10.61 11.82
N ARG A 60 -4.11 9.84 10.81
CA ARG A 60 -5.46 9.99 10.23
C ARG A 60 -6.50 9.05 10.83
N ALA A 61 -6.10 8.15 11.73
CA ALA A 61 -7.01 7.16 12.34
C ALA A 61 -7.85 7.69 13.51
N ASP A 62 -7.84 9.00 13.80
CA ASP A 62 -8.74 9.61 14.79
C ASP A 62 -9.69 10.62 14.15
N PRO A 63 -10.82 10.17 13.58
CA PRO A 63 -11.90 11.05 13.12
C PRO A 63 -12.75 11.63 14.27
N GLU A 64 -12.50 11.25 15.53
CA GLU A 64 -13.36 11.54 16.69
C GLU A 64 -12.76 12.56 17.67
N ARG A 65 -11.51 12.99 17.52
CA ARG A 65 -10.94 14.13 18.28
C ARG A 65 -11.48 15.49 17.82
N ARG A 66 -12.79 15.69 17.94
CA ARG A 66 -13.42 17.01 18.03
C ARG A 66 -13.50 17.41 19.50
N ASP A 67 -12.34 17.70 20.09
CA ASP A 67 -12.30 18.44 21.35
C ASP A 67 -12.72 19.89 21.04
N TYR A 68 -14.00 20.22 21.25
CA TYR A 68 -14.51 21.59 21.29
C TYR A 68 -14.52 22.09 22.74
N PRO A 69 -13.62 22.99 23.16
CA PRO A 69 -13.65 23.55 24.51
C PRO A 69 -14.38 24.89 24.51
N PHE A 70 -15.64 24.91 24.06
CA PHE A 70 -16.55 26.02 24.32
C PHE A 70 -17.92 25.43 24.69
N SER A 71 -18.07 25.09 25.97
CA SER A 71 -19.37 24.96 26.62
C SER A 71 -19.18 25.39 28.07
N ASP A 72 -19.87 26.48 28.38
CA ASP A 72 -20.00 27.27 29.62
C ASP A 72 -18.80 28.11 30.11
#